data_AF-A0A8T8WFA5-F1
#
_entry.id   AF-A0A8T8WFA5-F1
#
_cell.length_a   1.000
_cell.length_b   1.000
_cell.length_c   1.000
_cell.angle_alpha   90.00
_cell.angle_beta   90.00
_cell.angle_gamma   90.00
#
_symmetry.space_group_name_H-M   'P 1'
#
loop_
_entity.id
_entity.type
_entity.pdbx_description
1 polymer ?
#
loop_
_entity_poly.entity_id
_entity_poly.type
_entity_poly.pdbx_seq_one_letter_code
_entity_poly.pdbx_strand_id
1 'polypeptide(L)' 'MSSLVVDRVVAAIADAEGKDPLDLDYALQDYIDADAIHQLAAHDGSSWTLQFEVPNHTVTVTGEGAVLVDGTKERVPSDD' A
#
# COMPACT_ATOMS: atom_id res chain seq x y z
N MET A 1 3.58 1.49 -16.69
CA MET A 1 3.15 0.43 -15.74
C MET A 1 3.59 0.83 -14.33
N SER A 2 3.13 1.97 -13.83
CA SER A 2 3.58 2.58 -12.56
C SER A 2 2.50 2.58 -11.48
N SER A 3 1.27 2.14 -11.79
CA SER A 3 0.12 2.15 -10.88
C SER A 3 0.02 0.94 -9.94
N LEU A 4 0.90 -0.06 -10.07
CA LEU A 4 0.77 -1.34 -9.37
C LEU A 4 1.03 -1.26 -7.86
N VAL A 5 1.89 -0.34 -7.41
CA VAL A 5 2.21 -0.21 -5.98
C VAL A 5 1.06 0.42 -5.21
N VAL A 6 0.47 1.50 -5.73
CA VAL A 6 -0.68 2.15 -5.10
C VAL A 6 -1.87 1.18 -5.05
N ASP A 7 -2.12 0.44 -6.14
CA ASP A 7 -3.19 -0.56 -6.18
C ASP A 7 -3.00 -1.66 -5.11
N ARG A 8 -1.77 -2.16 -4.94
CA ARG A 8 -1.43 -3.11 -3.87
C ARG A 8 -1.60 -2.53 -2.47
N VAL A 9 -1.25 -1.25 -2.29
CA VAL A 9 -1.43 -0.56 -1.00
C VAL A 9 -2.91 -0.48 -0.65
N VAL A 10 -3.75 -0.04 -1.59
CA VAL A 10 -5.20 0.05 -1.39
C VAL A 10 -5.80 -1.33 -1.15
N ALA A 11 -5.42 -2.32 -1.96
CA ALA A 11 -5.86 -3.70 -1.78
C ALA A 11 -5.51 -4.24 -0.39
N ALA A 12 -4.30 -3.95 0.10
CA ALA A 12 -3.86 -4.45 1.40
C ALA A 12 -4.57 -3.78 2.58
N ILE A 13 -4.81 -2.48 2.48
CA ILE A 13 -5.63 -1.78 3.49
C ILE A 13 -7.04 -2.37 3.50
N ALA A 14 -7.61 -2.62 2.32
CA ALA A 14 -8.96 -3.15 2.19
C ALA A 14 -9.09 -4.57 2.75
N ASP A 15 -8.14 -5.47 2.47
CA ASP A 15 -8.12 -6.82 3.03
C ASP A 15 -7.97 -6.79 4.56
N ALA A 16 -7.13 -5.90 5.10
CA ALA A 16 -7.00 -5.69 6.54
C ALA A 16 -8.31 -5.18 7.20
N GLU A 17 -9.07 -4.33 6.49
CA GLU A 17 -10.41 -3.89 6.92
C GLU A 17 -11.52 -4.90 6.62
N GLY A 18 -11.25 -5.95 5.84
CA GLY A 18 -12.25 -6.90 5.35
C GLY A 18 -13.27 -6.28 4.39
N LYS A 19 -12.86 -5.25 3.65
CA LYS A 19 -13.68 -4.50 2.69
C LYS A 19 -13.12 -4.65 1.28
N ASP A 20 -13.91 -4.27 0.29
CA ASP A 20 -13.40 -4.07 -1.06
C ASP A 20 -12.57 -2.77 -1.13
N PRO A 21 -11.51 -2.71 -1.96
CA PRO A 21 -10.68 -1.51 -2.13
C PRO A 21 -11.45 -0.30 -2.66
N LEU A 22 -12.61 -0.52 -3.28
CA LEU A 22 -13.52 0.52 -3.76
C LEU A 22 -14.57 0.93 -2.70
N ASP A 23 -14.68 0.18 -1.60
CA ASP A 23 -15.65 0.37 -0.51
C ASP A 23 -14.99 0.96 0.75
N LEU A 24 -13.72 1.34 0.67
CA LEU A 24 -13.05 2.06 1.76
C LEU A 24 -13.77 3.38 2.04
N ASP A 25 -14.00 3.66 3.32
CA ASP A 25 -14.69 4.88 3.78
C ASP A 25 -13.87 6.16 3.55
N TYR A 26 -12.62 6.03 3.10
CA TYR A 26 -11.68 7.12 2.88
C TYR A 26 -10.82 6.88 1.64
N ALA A 27 -10.29 7.96 1.09
CA ALA A 27 -9.34 7.88 -0.01
C ALA A 27 -7.91 7.85 0.53
N LEU A 28 -7.06 6.99 -0.03
CA LEU A 28 -5.63 6.91 0.33
C LEU A 28 -4.93 8.27 0.26
N GLN A 29 -5.29 9.07 -0.74
CA GLN A 29 -4.78 10.43 -0.98
C GLN A 29 -5.05 11.45 0.14
N ASP A 30 -5.96 11.13 1.07
CA ASP A 30 -6.23 11.97 2.25
C ASP A 30 -5.11 11.84 3.31
N TYR A 31 -4.46 10.68 3.35
CA TYR A 31 -3.42 10.35 4.33
C TYR A 31 -2.01 10.42 3.73
N ILE A 32 -1.88 10.04 2.46
CA ILE A 32 -0.59 10.04 1.78
C ILE A 32 -0.71 10.35 0.30
N ASP A 33 0.26 11.10 -0.21
CA ASP A 33 0.33 11.44 -1.61
C ASP A 33 0.68 10.20 -2.45
N ALA A 34 -0.30 9.69 -3.19
CA ALA A 34 -0.14 8.51 -4.05
C ALA A 34 0.94 8.74 -5.12
N ASP A 35 1.14 10.00 -5.54
CA ASP A 35 2.20 10.34 -6.50
C ASP A 35 3.60 10.22 -5.85
N ALA A 36 3.74 10.53 -4.56
CA ALA A 36 4.99 10.32 -3.83
C ALA A 36 5.34 8.82 -3.75
N ILE A 37 4.35 7.95 -3.56
CA ILE A 37 4.54 6.49 -3.60
C ILE A 37 4.99 6.05 -4.99
N HIS A 38 4.39 6.59 -6.05
CA HIS A 38 4.82 6.31 -7.43
C HIS A 38 6.24 6.77 -7.70
N GLN A 39 6.63 7.95 -7.23
CA GLN A 39 7.99 8.47 -7.41
C GLN A 39 9.02 7.60 -6.67
N LEU A 40 8.69 7.15 -5.46
CA LEU A 40 9.51 6.20 -4.70
C LEU A 40 9.63 4.83 -5.40
N ALA A 41 8.52 4.31 -5.92
CA ALA A 41 8.52 3.04 -6.65
C ALA A 41 9.21 3.11 -8.01
N ALA A 42 9.19 4.28 -8.66
CA ALA A 42 9.88 4.52 -9.93
C ALA A 42 11.38 4.78 -9.75
N HIS A 43 11.83 5.05 -8.52
CA HIS A 43 13.23 5.23 -8.21
C HIS A 43 13.99 3.89 -8.25
N ASP A 44 15.13 3.84 -8.96
CA ASP A 44 15.95 2.63 -9.14
C ASP A 44 16.49 2.00 -7.85
N GLY A 45 16.44 2.72 -6.73
CA GLY A 45 16.87 2.22 -5.43
C GLY A 45 15.74 1.52 -4.68
N SER A 46 15.95 0.27 -4.26
CA SER A 46 15.05 -0.45 -3.32
C SER A 46 15.34 -0.15 -1.85
N SER A 47 16.33 0.69 -1.54
CA SER A 47 16.78 1.03 -0.19
C SER A 47 15.94 2.13 0.47
N TRP A 48 14.63 2.03 0.36
CA TRP A 48 13.69 2.94 1.02
C TRP A 48 12.55 2.16 1.66
N THR A 49 12.02 2.75 2.72
CA THR A 49 10.84 2.26 3.43
C THR A 49 9.98 3.46 3.74
N LEU A 50 8.74 3.42 3.29
CA LEU A 50 7.72 4.43 3.56
C LEU A 50 6.73 3.84 4.54
N GLN A 51 6.53 4.49 5.68
CA GLN A 51 5.53 4.11 6.66
C GLN A 51 4.59 5.27 6.89
N PHE A 52 3.29 5.01 6.87
CA PHE A 52 2.25 6.00 7.10
C PHE A 52 1.07 5.36 7.83
N GLU A 53 0.27 6.20 8.48
CA GLU A 53 -0.88 5.79 9.27
C GLU A 53 -2.17 6.12 8.52
N VAL A 54 -3.07 5.15 8.47
CA VAL A 54 -4.45 5.30 8.01
C VAL A 54 -5.38 4.98 9.19
N PRO A 55 -6.70 5.24 9.10
CA PRO A 55 -7.62 4.94 10.18
C PRO A 55 -7.51 3.47 10.62
N ASN A 56 -7.19 3.26 11.89
CA ASN A 56 -7.07 1.94 12.54
C ASN A 56 -5.91 1.05 12.06
N HIS A 57 -5.09 1.48 11.10
CA HIS A 57 -4.04 0.64 10.52
C HIS A 57 -2.75 1.43 10.24
N THR A 58 -1.60 0.77 10.41
CA THR A 58 -0.30 1.31 9.97
C THR A 58 0.18 0.60 8.72
N VAL A 59 0.49 1.35 7.66
CA VAL A 59 0.92 0.80 6.37
C VAL A 59 2.40 1.07 6.15
N THR A 60 3.13 0.02 5.77
CA THR A 60 4.55 0.08 5.44
C THR A 60 4.79 -0.44 4.04
N VAL A 61 5.43 0.36 3.19
CA VAL A 61 5.82 0.01 1.83
C VAL A 61 7.33 0.00 1.73
N THR A 62 7.91 -1.05 1.17
CA THR A 62 9.35 -1.13 0.91
C THR A 62 9.66 -0.90 -0.57
N GLY A 63 10.88 -0.48 -0.88
CA GLY A 63 11.37 -0.33 -2.25
C GLY A 63 11.49 -1.63 -3.06
N GLU A 64 11.22 -2.78 -2.44
CA GLU A 64 11.03 -4.06 -3.14
C GLU A 64 9.56 -4.27 -3.60
N GLY A 65 8.66 -3.33 -3.27
CA GLY A 65 7.23 -3.42 -3.57
C GLY A 65 6.47 -4.33 -2.59
N ALA A 66 7.03 -4.59 -1.41
CA ALA A 66 6.31 -5.27 -0.33
C ALA A 66 5.47 -4.26 0.45
N VAL A 67 4.21 -4.61 0.71
CA VAL A 67 3.28 -3.84 1.53
C VAL A 67 2.99 -4.63 2.79
N LEU A 68 3.02 -3.97 3.94
CA LEU A 68 2.67 -4.52 5.25
C LEU A 68 1.61 -3.65 5.88
N VAL A 69 0.56 -4.26 6.42
CA VAL A 69 -0.47 -3.57 7.19
C VAL A 69 -0.42 -4.09 8.63
N ASP A 70 -0.28 -3.18 9.59
CA ASP A 70 -0.01 -3.45 11.01
C ASP A 70 1.18 -4.39 11.25
N GLY A 71 2.19 -4.31 10.37
CA GLY A 71 3.37 -5.16 10.41
C GLY A 71 3.14 -6.60 9.95
N THR A 72 1.93 -6.94 9.50
CA THR A 72 1.64 -8.22 8.85
C THR A 72 1.86 -8.06 7.35
N LYS A 73 2.74 -8.91 6.78
CA LYS A 73 2.88 -9.00 5.32
C LYS A 73 1.59 -9.61 4.79
N GLU A 74 0.80 -8.80 4.10
CA GLU A 74 -0.32 -9.34 3.37
C GLU A 74 0.23 -10.12 2.17
N ARG A 75 0.07 -11.44 2.20
CA ARG A 75 0.20 -12.22 0.97
C ARG A 75 -1.11 -12.04 0.25
N VAL A 76 -1.10 -11.22 -0.80
CA VAL A 76 -2.11 -11.36 -1.86
C VAL A 76 -2.10 -12.86 -2.22
N PRO A 77 -3.20 -13.60 -2.03
CA PRO A 77 -3.23 -15.00 -2.38
C PRO A 77 -2.95 -15.08 -3.88
N SER A 78 -1.86 -15.75 -4.25
CA SER A 78 -1.65 -16.22 -5.62
C SER A 78 -2.77 -17.21 -5.90
N ASP A 79 -3.86 -16.73 -6.50
CA ASP A 79 -4.88 -17.59 -7.10
C ASP A 79 -4.19 -18.43 -8.19
N ASP A 80 -4.20 -19.76 -8.01
CA ASP A 80 -3.64 -20.79 -8.90
C ASP A 80 -4.66 -21.20 -9.97
#